data_AF-A0A9W7G2S3-F1
#
_entry.id   AF-A0A9W7G2S3-F1
#
_cell.length_a   1.000
_cell.length_b   1.000
_cell.length_c   1.000
_cell.angle_alpha   90.00
_cell.angle_beta   90.00
_cell.angle_gamma   90.00
#
_symmetry.space_group_name_H-M   'P 1'
#
loop_
_entity.id
_entity.type
_entity.pdbx_description
1 polymer ?
#
loop_
_entity_poly.entity_id
_entity_poly.type
_entity_poly.pdbx_seq_one_letter_code
_entity_poly.pdbx_strand_id
1 'polypeptide(L)'
;MVRHGKNKKGRSVSRQNKAMSGSYKVSKYKNPRGLFTNEEVKKNWMPDATPLENLKRIGLKARVNDDVSKPSGNNVNNMKGDASTAIELFDIPADGRIKGHTRADVMLPVSVDDQEYIVKLLKKHKSLDFKRIAMDTKTNRQQLSEAKVKKLATKFYKLKDEERVVECSDRILELLEGLEEMSDYEE
;
A
#
# COMPACT_ATOMS: atom_id res chain seq x y z
N MET A 1 -42.96 22.91 37.16
CA MET A 1 -42.48 23.88 36.14
C MET A 1 -42.32 25.21 36.87
N VAL A 2 -41.12 25.79 36.97
CA VAL A 2 -40.57 26.76 36.02
C VAL A 2 -39.03 26.68 36.04
N ARG A 3 -38.43 26.64 34.84
CA ARG A 3 -36.97 26.60 34.60
C ARG A 3 -36.43 28.03 34.56
N HIS A 4 -35.34 28.31 35.27
CA HIS A 4 -34.51 29.49 34.99
C HIS A 4 -33.06 29.08 34.68
N GLY A 5 -32.61 29.55 33.52
CA GLY A 5 -31.42 29.08 32.80
C GLY A 5 -30.11 29.57 33.40
N LYS A 6 -29.13 28.65 33.43
CA LYS A 6 -27.73 28.99 33.64
C LYS A 6 -27.16 29.52 32.33
N ASN A 7 -26.98 30.83 32.23
CA ASN A 7 -26.21 31.46 31.16
C ASN A 7 -24.77 30.95 31.21
N LYS A 8 -24.44 29.96 30.37
CA LYS A 8 -23.06 29.57 30.07
C LYS A 8 -22.41 30.75 29.33
N LYS A 9 -21.54 31.50 30.01
CA LYS A 9 -20.60 32.42 29.35
C LYS A 9 -19.67 31.57 28.47
N GLY A 10 -19.97 31.49 27.17
CA GLY A 10 -19.05 30.93 26.20
C GLY A 10 -17.82 31.83 26.14
N ARG A 11 -16.67 31.34 26.61
CA ARG A 11 -15.39 31.96 26.27
C ARG A 11 -15.16 31.72 24.79
N SER A 12 -15.45 32.72 23.96
CA SER A 12 -14.93 32.82 22.60
C SER A 12 -13.42 32.94 22.69
N VAL A 13 -12.72 31.80 22.60
CA VAL A 13 -11.28 31.79 22.35
C VAL A 13 -11.11 32.20 20.90
N SER A 14 -11.09 33.51 20.67
CA SER A 14 -10.59 34.11 19.44
C SER A 14 -9.15 33.65 19.28
N ARG A 15 -8.93 32.60 18.47
CA ARG A 15 -7.61 32.28 17.95
C ARG A 15 -7.25 33.38 16.96
N GLN A 16 -6.80 34.51 17.48
CA GLN A 16 -6.02 35.46 16.70
C GLN A 16 -4.78 34.69 16.25
N ASN A 17 -4.75 34.32 14.98
CA ASN A 17 -3.55 33.89 14.31
C ASN A 17 -2.55 35.04 14.40
N LYS A 18 -1.67 35.01 15.42
CA LYS A 18 -0.47 35.83 15.42
C LYS A 18 0.33 35.39 14.20
N ALA A 19 0.31 36.20 13.15
CA ALA A 19 1.26 36.08 12.06
C ALA A 19 2.65 36.11 12.69
N MET A 20 3.36 34.99 12.66
CA MET A 20 4.76 34.96 13.04
C MET A 20 5.54 35.78 12.01
N SER A 21 5.72 37.07 12.27
CA SER A 21 6.71 37.92 11.60
C SER A 21 8.12 37.64 12.14
N GLY A 22 8.44 36.35 12.32
CA GLY A 22 9.80 35.90 12.56
C GLY A 22 10.48 35.75 11.21
N SER A 23 11.53 36.53 10.96
CA SER A 23 12.50 36.30 9.90
C SER A 23 13.05 34.87 10.04
N TYR A 24 12.37 33.91 9.44
CA TYR A 24 12.84 32.54 9.37
C TYR A 24 14.09 32.61 8.50
N LYS A 25 15.27 32.40 9.11
CA LYS A 25 16.51 32.23 8.36
C LYS A 25 16.24 31.13 7.35
N VAL A 26 16.10 31.56 6.11
CA VAL A 26 15.73 30.73 4.99
C VAL A 26 16.85 29.72 4.81
N SER A 27 16.71 28.54 5.42
CA SER A 27 17.54 27.38 5.11
C SER A 27 17.00 26.77 3.82
N LYS A 28 16.92 27.58 2.75
CA LYS A 28 16.51 27.05 1.45
C LYS A 28 17.57 26.03 1.04
N TYR A 29 17.05 24.84 0.77
CA TYR A 29 17.66 23.64 0.18
C TYR A 29 19.14 23.41 0.46
N LYS A 30 19.59 23.74 1.68
CA LYS A 30 20.92 23.38 2.16
C LYS A 30 21.02 21.87 2.15
N ASN A 31 22.09 21.36 1.52
CA ASN A 31 22.43 19.95 1.59
C ASN A 31 22.53 19.55 3.07
N PRO A 32 21.65 18.69 3.59
CA PRO A 32 21.78 18.23 4.96
C PRO A 32 23.07 17.44 5.05
N ARG A 33 24.06 17.94 5.81
CA ARG A 33 25.19 17.18 6.36
C ARG A 33 25.76 16.05 5.47
N GLY A 34 26.21 16.40 4.25
CA GLY A 34 27.02 15.49 3.44
C GLY A 34 26.28 14.38 2.70
N LEU A 35 24.97 14.53 2.43
CA LEU A 35 24.19 13.51 1.70
C LEU A 35 24.66 13.23 0.27
N PHE A 36 25.28 14.21 -0.40
CA PHE A 36 25.87 13.96 -1.72
C PHE A 36 27.18 13.21 -1.55
N THR A 37 27.26 11.99 -2.07
CA THR A 37 28.54 11.24 -2.13
C THR A 37 29.39 11.72 -3.30
N ASN A 38 28.76 12.13 -4.41
CA ASN A 38 29.44 12.60 -5.62
C ASN A 38 29.95 14.05 -5.47
N GLU A 39 31.24 14.27 -5.78
CA GLU A 39 31.91 15.56 -5.70
C GLU A 39 31.38 16.60 -6.71
N GLU A 40 30.98 16.16 -7.90
CA GLU A 40 30.44 17.04 -8.95
C GLU A 40 29.08 17.63 -8.54
N VAL A 41 28.24 16.82 -7.89
CA VAL A 41 26.95 17.24 -7.36
C VAL A 41 27.15 18.27 -6.24
N LYS A 42 28.14 18.06 -5.35
CA LYS A 42 28.47 19.03 -4.30
C LYS A 42 28.91 20.37 -4.87
N LYS A 43 29.76 20.36 -5.90
CA LYS A 43 30.32 21.56 -6.52
C LYS A 43 29.23 22.42 -7.20
N ASN A 44 28.22 21.78 -7.77
CA ASN A 44 27.20 22.45 -8.58
C ASN A 44 25.88 22.72 -7.84
N TRP A 45 25.76 22.32 -6.57
CA TRP A 45 24.55 22.51 -5.76
C TRP A 45 24.46 23.92 -5.18
N MET A 46 23.40 24.67 -5.50
CA MET A 46 23.13 25.99 -4.92
C MET A 46 22.02 25.89 -3.85
N PRO A 47 22.31 26.21 -2.57
CA PRO A 47 21.29 26.16 -1.52
C PRO A 47 20.10 27.10 -1.77
N ASP A 48 20.35 28.26 -2.36
CA ASP A 48 19.32 29.28 -2.57
C ASP A 48 18.39 28.98 -3.75
N ALA A 49 18.77 28.02 -4.61
CA ALA A 49 17.97 27.58 -5.74
C ALA A 49 17.06 26.41 -5.35
N THR A 50 15.92 26.27 -6.04
CA THR A 50 15.01 25.15 -5.81
C THR A 50 15.67 23.81 -6.18
N PRO A 51 15.24 22.68 -5.60
CA PRO A 51 15.79 21.36 -5.96
C PRO A 51 15.64 21.07 -7.45
N LEU A 52 14.56 21.52 -8.07
CA LEU A 52 14.33 21.36 -9.51
C LEU A 52 15.37 22.12 -10.34
N GLU A 53 15.73 23.35 -9.96
CA GLU A 53 16.75 24.15 -10.64
C GLU A 53 18.16 23.56 -10.45
N ASN A 54 18.47 23.07 -9.25
CA ASN A 54 19.73 22.37 -9.00
C ASN A 54 19.84 21.09 -9.84
N LEU A 55 18.78 20.29 -9.92
CA LEU A 55 18.77 19.09 -10.75
C LEU A 55 18.95 19.43 -12.23
N LYS A 56 18.24 20.45 -12.75
CA LYS A 56 18.43 20.93 -14.13
C LYS A 56 19.87 21.37 -14.40
N ARG A 57 20.50 22.09 -13.46
CA ARG A 57 21.89 22.54 -13.58
C ARG A 57 22.89 21.37 -13.64
N ILE A 58 22.60 20.28 -12.96
CA ILE A 58 23.42 19.05 -12.96
C ILE A 58 23.07 18.16 -14.17
N GLY A 59 22.08 18.54 -15.00
CA GLY A 59 21.63 17.73 -16.14
C GLY A 59 20.68 16.59 -15.75
N LEU A 60 20.16 16.61 -14.53
CA LEU A 60 19.24 15.60 -13.99
C LEU A 60 17.79 16.06 -14.11
N LYS A 61 16.89 15.11 -14.38
CA LYS A 61 15.44 15.34 -14.37
C LYS A 61 14.90 15.03 -12.97
N ALA A 62 14.02 15.89 -12.45
CA ALA A 62 13.38 15.66 -11.14
C ALA A 62 12.41 14.48 -11.14
N ARG A 63 11.87 14.11 -12.30
CA ARG A 63 10.94 13.00 -12.46
C ARG A 63 11.40 12.16 -13.65
N VAL A 64 12.16 11.11 -13.34
CA VAL A 64 12.81 10.26 -14.34
C VAL A 64 11.79 9.37 -15.07
N ASN A 65 10.66 9.04 -14.42
CA ASN A 65 9.65 8.11 -14.93
C ASN A 65 8.27 8.75 -15.16
N ASP A 66 8.17 10.08 -15.23
CA ASP A 66 6.89 10.75 -15.48
C ASP A 66 6.30 10.40 -16.85
N ASP A 67 7.15 10.00 -17.80
CA ASP A 67 6.76 9.56 -19.13
C ASP A 67 6.21 8.13 -19.15
N VAL A 68 6.59 7.30 -18.16
CA VAL A 68 6.15 5.90 -18.01
C VAL A 68 4.91 5.79 -17.12
N SER A 69 4.76 6.69 -16.14
CA SER A 69 3.67 6.65 -15.16
C SER A 69 2.38 7.33 -15.61
N LYS A 70 2.34 7.95 -16.80
CA LYS A 70 1.07 8.37 -17.39
C LYS A 70 0.37 7.11 -17.86
N PRO A 71 -0.75 6.68 -17.25
CA PRO A 71 -1.61 5.70 -17.91
C PRO A 71 -1.92 6.31 -19.27
N SER A 72 -1.57 5.60 -20.34
CA SER A 72 -1.87 5.98 -21.71
C SER A 72 -3.39 6.05 -21.88
N GLY A 73 -3.98 7.17 -21.46
CA GLY A 73 -5.27 7.61 -21.93
C GLY A 73 -5.07 8.06 -23.36
N ASN A 74 -5.37 7.16 -24.29
CA ASN A 74 -5.68 7.42 -25.70
C ASN A 74 -4.95 8.62 -26.32
N ASN A 75 -3.70 8.43 -26.72
CA ASN A 75 -3.11 9.28 -27.74
C ASN A 75 -2.37 8.38 -28.75
N VAL A 76 -3.15 7.56 -29.44
CA VAL A 76 -2.75 6.99 -30.72
C VAL A 76 -2.80 8.16 -31.69
N ASN A 77 -1.64 8.76 -31.98
CA ASN A 77 -1.30 9.57 -33.17
C ASN A 77 -0.32 10.68 -32.77
N ASN A 78 0.97 10.34 -32.82
CA ASN A 78 2.06 11.17 -33.36
C ASN A 78 3.37 10.79 -32.69
N MET A 79 4.06 9.77 -33.22
CA MET A 79 5.52 9.80 -33.29
C MET A 79 5.95 9.09 -34.59
N LYS A 80 6.45 9.89 -35.53
CA LYS A 80 7.32 9.40 -36.61
C LYS A 80 8.57 8.83 -35.93
N GLY A 81 8.80 7.53 -36.09
CA GLY A 81 9.95 6.85 -35.50
C GLY A 81 11.22 7.18 -36.27
N ASP A 82 12.22 7.68 -35.55
CA ASP A 82 13.62 7.56 -35.95
C ASP A 82 14.08 6.13 -35.63
N ALA A 83 14.74 5.50 -36.61
CA ALA A 83 15.24 4.15 -36.53
C ALA A 83 16.36 4.04 -35.48
N SER A 84 16.01 3.59 -34.26
CA SER A 84 17.00 3.17 -33.28
C SER A 84 17.32 1.68 -33.45
N THR A 85 18.60 1.43 -33.66
CA THR A 85 19.29 0.13 -33.61
C THR A 85 18.77 -0.73 -32.47
N ALA A 86 18.18 -1.88 -32.82
CA ALA A 86 17.77 -2.90 -31.87
C ALA A 86 19.00 -3.42 -31.10
N ILE A 87 19.06 -3.08 -29.82
CA ILE A 87 19.99 -3.67 -28.85
C ILE A 87 19.57 -5.13 -28.70
N GLU A 88 20.53 -6.05 -28.85
CA GLU A 88 20.34 -7.49 -28.77
C GLU A 88 19.45 -7.87 -27.57
N LEU A 89 18.30 -8.45 -27.88
CA LEU A 89 17.34 -8.94 -26.91
C LEU A 89 17.94 -10.16 -26.23
N PHE A 90 18.19 -10.05 -24.92
CA PHE A 90 18.50 -11.19 -24.07
C PHE A 90 17.43 -12.28 -24.24
N ASP A 91 17.85 -13.56 -24.17
CA ASP A 91 16.97 -14.72 -24.17
C ASP A 91 15.99 -14.65 -23.00
N ILE A 92 14.80 -14.10 -23.25
CA ILE A 92 13.66 -14.23 -22.36
C ILE A 92 13.09 -15.63 -22.59
N PRO A 93 13.00 -16.49 -21.55
CA PRO A 93 12.35 -17.78 -21.69
C PRO A 93 10.93 -17.60 -22.24
N ALA A 94 10.56 -18.39 -23.26
CA ALA A 94 9.28 -18.29 -23.97
C ALA A 94 8.05 -18.36 -23.04
N ASP A 95 8.23 -18.92 -21.85
CA ASP A 95 7.18 -19.16 -20.87
C ASP A 95 6.81 -17.91 -20.06
N GLY A 96 7.58 -16.81 -20.17
CA GLY A 96 7.31 -15.54 -19.47
C GLY A 96 7.36 -15.62 -17.94
N ARG A 97 7.78 -16.76 -17.36
CA ARG A 97 7.81 -16.99 -15.91
C ARG A 97 9.10 -16.47 -15.31
N ILE A 98 9.09 -15.21 -14.88
CA ILE A 98 10.13 -14.64 -14.02
C ILE A 98 9.95 -15.25 -12.62
N LYS A 99 10.92 -16.01 -12.12
CA LYS A 99 10.91 -16.47 -10.73
C LYS A 99 11.17 -15.28 -9.80
N GLY A 100 10.10 -14.74 -9.24
CA GLY A 100 10.11 -13.64 -8.28
C GLY A 100 8.93 -12.70 -8.52
N HIS A 101 7.97 -12.68 -7.59
CA HIS A 101 6.80 -11.79 -7.55
C HIS A 101 6.28 -11.35 -8.92
N THR A 102 5.86 -12.31 -9.74
CA THR A 102 5.24 -12.00 -11.02
C THR A 102 3.89 -11.31 -10.82
N ARG A 103 3.47 -10.53 -11.81
CA ARG A 103 2.13 -9.91 -11.89
C ARG A 103 0.97 -10.91 -11.68
N ALA A 104 1.21 -12.21 -11.86
CA ALA A 104 0.30 -13.29 -11.53
C ALA A 104 0.09 -13.48 -10.02
N ASP A 105 1.11 -13.30 -9.17
CA ASP A 105 0.95 -13.27 -7.70
C ASP A 105 0.12 -12.05 -7.26
N VAL A 106 0.17 -10.95 -8.05
CA VAL A 106 -0.66 -9.76 -7.88
C VAL A 106 -2.11 -10.00 -8.34
N MET A 107 -2.37 -11.04 -9.14
CA MET A 107 -3.71 -11.34 -9.67
C MET A 107 -4.53 -12.32 -8.83
N LEU A 108 -3.93 -12.99 -7.83
CA LEU A 108 -4.70 -13.85 -6.93
C LEU A 108 -5.58 -12.99 -6.00
N PRO A 109 -6.88 -13.31 -5.82
CA PRO A 109 -7.75 -12.53 -4.93
C PRO A 109 -7.29 -12.54 -3.46
N VAL A 110 -6.52 -13.57 -3.07
CA VAL A 110 -5.89 -13.75 -1.76
C VAL A 110 -4.47 -14.29 -1.99
N SER A 111 -3.48 -13.69 -1.32
CA SER A 111 -2.08 -14.13 -1.42
C SER A 111 -1.91 -15.57 -0.91
N VAL A 112 -0.97 -16.32 -1.47
CA VAL A 112 -0.71 -17.72 -1.05
C VAL A 112 -0.37 -17.77 0.44
N ASP A 113 0.45 -16.84 0.94
CA ASP A 113 0.79 -16.74 2.36
C ASP A 113 -0.45 -16.53 3.24
N ASP A 114 -1.41 -15.70 2.81
CA ASP A 114 -2.65 -15.48 3.54
C ASP A 114 -3.55 -16.72 3.52
N GLN A 115 -3.59 -17.47 2.40
CA GLN A 115 -4.30 -18.75 2.29
C GLN A 115 -3.70 -19.78 3.26
N GLU A 116 -2.37 -19.95 3.28
CA GLU A 116 -1.69 -20.86 4.20
C GLU A 116 -1.93 -20.45 5.66
N TYR A 117 -1.89 -19.15 5.92
CA TYR A 117 -2.06 -18.61 7.25
C TYR A 117 -3.46 -18.91 7.81
N ILE A 118 -4.51 -18.69 7.02
CA ILE A 118 -5.89 -18.93 7.49
C ILE A 118 -6.18 -20.41 7.66
N VAL A 119 -5.71 -21.26 6.73
CA VAL A 119 -5.87 -22.71 6.83
C VAL A 119 -5.21 -23.21 8.12
N LYS A 120 -4.01 -22.71 8.44
CA LYS A 120 -3.30 -23.06 9.69
C LYS A 120 -4.08 -22.65 10.95
N LEU A 121 -4.68 -21.47 10.96
CA LEU A 121 -5.50 -20.99 12.07
C LEU A 121 -6.75 -21.86 12.26
N LEU A 122 -7.50 -22.09 11.18
CA LEU A 122 -8.72 -22.90 11.20
C LEU A 122 -8.45 -24.36 11.58
N LYS A 123 -7.35 -24.94 11.08
CA LYS A 123 -6.92 -26.32 11.41
C LYS A 123 -6.63 -26.51 12.90
N LYS A 124 -6.07 -25.50 13.59
CA LYS A 124 -5.80 -25.59 15.03
C LYS A 124 -7.08 -25.47 15.87
N HIS A 125 -7.90 -24.45 15.60
CA HIS A 125 -9.03 -24.12 16.46
C HIS A 125 -10.26 -25.00 16.19
N LYS A 126 -10.40 -25.54 14.97
CA LYS A 126 -11.49 -26.46 14.56
C LYS A 126 -12.91 -25.90 14.81
N SER A 127 -13.03 -24.60 15.01
CA SER A 127 -14.29 -23.89 15.26
C SER A 127 -14.21 -22.48 14.67
N LEU A 128 -15.38 -21.87 14.41
CA LEU A 128 -15.50 -20.48 13.93
C LEU A 128 -15.48 -19.43 15.05
N ASP A 129 -14.88 -19.74 16.20
CA ASP A 129 -14.77 -18.75 17.29
C ASP A 129 -13.61 -17.78 17.01
N PHE A 130 -13.90 -16.75 16.20
CA PHE A 130 -12.90 -15.75 15.79
C PHE A 130 -12.30 -15.00 16.96
N LYS A 131 -13.03 -14.83 18.05
CA LYS A 131 -12.53 -14.18 19.26
C LYS A 131 -11.42 -15.02 19.89
N ARG A 132 -11.63 -16.34 20.01
CA ARG A 132 -10.59 -17.26 20.48
C ARG A 132 -9.39 -17.32 19.54
N ILE A 133 -9.62 -17.34 18.24
CA ILE A 133 -8.55 -17.35 17.23
C ILE A 133 -7.72 -16.06 17.32
N ALA A 134 -8.36 -14.90 17.43
CA ALA A 134 -7.69 -13.62 17.51
C ALA A 134 -6.83 -13.49 18.79
N MET A 135 -7.31 -14.01 19.92
CA MET A 135 -6.60 -14.00 21.20
C MET A 135 -5.41 -14.98 21.26
N ASP A 136 -5.34 -15.97 20.37
CA ASP A 136 -4.26 -16.95 20.37
C ASP A 136 -2.97 -16.38 19.79
N THR A 137 -2.18 -15.71 20.62
CA THR A 137 -0.92 -15.07 20.24
C THR A 137 0.15 -16.04 19.73
N LYS A 138 0.01 -17.35 19.97
CA LYS A 138 0.99 -18.35 19.51
C LYS A 138 0.77 -18.73 18.06
N THR A 139 -0.49 -18.91 17.66
CA THR A 139 -0.82 -19.22 16.26
C THR A 139 -1.15 -18.01 15.42
N ASN A 140 -1.82 -17.01 15.98
CA ASN A 140 -2.07 -15.73 15.33
C ASN A 140 -0.80 -14.84 15.44
N ARG A 141 0.27 -15.24 14.75
CA ARG A 141 1.57 -14.54 14.80
C ARG A 141 1.48 -13.11 14.27
N GLN A 142 0.59 -12.87 13.31
CA GLN A 142 0.34 -11.53 12.76
C GLN A 142 -0.54 -10.67 13.69
N GLN A 143 -1.05 -11.22 14.79
CA GLN A 143 -1.92 -10.56 15.75
C GLN A 143 -3.12 -9.85 15.07
N LEU A 144 -3.73 -10.53 14.09
CA LEU A 144 -4.91 -10.01 13.41
C LEU A 144 -6.07 -9.86 14.41
N SER A 145 -6.81 -8.77 14.30
CA SER A 145 -8.05 -8.59 15.06
C SER A 145 -9.12 -9.56 14.58
N GLU A 146 -10.10 -9.84 15.44
CA GLU A 146 -11.25 -10.71 15.14
C GLU A 146 -11.90 -10.40 13.78
N ALA A 147 -12.22 -9.12 13.54
CA ALA A 147 -12.82 -8.67 12.29
C ALA A 147 -11.92 -8.93 11.05
N LYS A 148 -10.60 -8.81 11.21
CA LYS A 148 -9.65 -9.10 10.11
C LYS A 148 -9.57 -10.59 9.83
N VAL A 149 -9.55 -11.43 10.87
CA VAL A 149 -9.56 -12.89 10.72
C VAL A 149 -10.86 -13.35 10.06
N LYS A 150 -12.02 -12.84 10.51
CA LYS A 150 -13.34 -13.11 9.88
C LYS A 150 -13.31 -12.71 8.40
N LYS A 151 -12.83 -11.51 8.07
CA LYS A 151 -12.71 -11.02 6.69
C LYS A 151 -11.78 -11.86 5.81
N LEU A 152 -10.72 -12.40 6.38
CA LEU A 152 -9.76 -13.21 5.64
C LEU A 152 -10.30 -14.63 5.43
N ALA A 153 -10.99 -15.19 6.43
CA ALA A 153 -11.73 -16.44 6.33
C ALA A 153 -12.86 -16.38 5.27
N THR A 154 -13.66 -15.31 5.26
CA THR A 154 -14.71 -15.12 4.24
C THR A 154 -14.13 -15.02 2.84
N LYS A 155 -13.06 -14.25 2.67
CA LYS A 155 -12.36 -14.15 1.39
C LYS A 155 -11.85 -15.51 0.92
N PHE A 156 -11.24 -16.28 1.81
CA PHE A 156 -10.72 -17.61 1.50
C PHE A 156 -11.83 -18.60 1.10
N TYR A 157 -12.97 -18.54 1.79
CA TYR A 157 -14.14 -19.36 1.43
C TYR A 157 -14.68 -19.02 0.04
N LYS A 158 -14.74 -17.72 -0.31
CA LYS A 158 -15.22 -17.23 -1.61
C LYS A 158 -14.28 -17.51 -2.79
N LEU A 159 -13.07 -18.03 -2.54
CA LEU A 159 -12.16 -18.43 -3.61
C LEU A 159 -12.71 -19.64 -4.35
N LYS A 160 -12.58 -19.65 -5.68
CA LYS A 160 -12.84 -20.84 -6.48
C LYS A 160 -11.77 -21.89 -6.23
N ASP A 161 -12.09 -23.16 -6.52
CA ASP A 161 -11.12 -24.26 -6.38
C ASP A 161 -9.86 -24.05 -7.22
N GLU A 162 -9.99 -23.42 -8.39
CA GLU A 162 -8.86 -23.08 -9.27
C GLU A 162 -7.94 -21.98 -8.69
N GLU A 163 -8.47 -21.14 -7.79
CA GLU A 163 -7.76 -20.04 -7.16
C GLU A 163 -7.17 -20.42 -5.79
N ARG A 164 -7.59 -21.57 -5.25
CA ARG A 164 -7.06 -22.15 -4.02
C ARG A 164 -5.79 -22.93 -4.35
N VAL A 165 -4.66 -22.32 -4.01
CA VAL A 165 -3.34 -22.96 -4.15
C VAL A 165 -3.07 -23.91 -2.99
N VAL A 166 -3.64 -23.62 -1.82
CA VAL A 166 -3.39 -24.36 -0.59
C VAL A 166 -4.44 -25.45 -0.39
N GLU A 167 -3.98 -26.69 -0.16
CA GLU A 167 -4.84 -27.82 0.19
C GLU A 167 -5.61 -27.53 1.48
N CYS A 168 -6.94 -27.53 1.36
CA CYS A 168 -7.86 -27.33 2.48
C CYS A 168 -8.64 -28.64 2.71
N SER A 169 -8.76 -29.08 3.95
CA SER A 169 -9.57 -30.27 4.27
C SER A 169 -11.06 -29.93 4.19
N ASP A 170 -11.88 -30.85 3.69
CA ASP A 170 -13.35 -30.69 3.55
C ASP A 170 -14.03 -30.20 4.83
N ARG A 171 -13.60 -30.70 6.00
CA ARG A 171 -14.09 -30.26 7.31
C ARG A 171 -13.92 -28.75 7.56
N ILE A 172 -12.88 -28.12 7.03
CA ILE A 172 -12.67 -26.67 7.17
C ILE A 172 -13.62 -25.92 6.22
N LEU A 173 -13.90 -26.48 5.04
CA LEU A 173 -14.87 -25.91 4.10
C LEU A 173 -16.30 -25.98 4.68
N GLU A 174 -16.70 -27.12 5.24
CA GLU A 174 -17.97 -27.28 5.96
C GLU A 174 -18.09 -26.29 7.13
N LEU A 175 -17.01 -26.09 7.88
CA LEU A 175 -16.98 -25.09 8.95
C LEU A 175 -17.20 -23.67 8.41
N LEU A 176 -16.67 -23.34 7.24
CA LEU A 176 -16.79 -22.01 6.65
C LEU A 176 -18.15 -21.77 5.97
N GLU A 177 -18.83 -22.82 5.51
CA GLU A 177 -20.19 -22.73 4.96
C GLU A 177 -21.17 -22.16 6.00
N GLY A 178 -21.11 -22.63 7.25
CA GLY A 178 -21.90 -22.08 8.36
C GLY A 178 -21.59 -20.63 8.74
N LEU A 179 -20.58 -20.01 8.12
CA LEU A 179 -20.25 -18.60 8.31
C LEU A 179 -21.06 -17.68 7.40
N GLU A 180 -21.41 -18.15 6.20
CA GLU A 180 -22.15 -17.37 5.19
C GLU A 180 -23.59 -17.15 5.66
N GLU A 181 -24.20 -18.18 6.26
CA GLU A 181 -25.53 -18.09 6.89
C GLU A 181 -25.61 -17.02 7.99
N MET A 182 -24.49 -16.64 8.60
CA MET A 182 -24.43 -15.64 9.66
C MET A 182 -24.15 -14.22 9.15
N SER A 183 -23.64 -14.06 7.91
CA SER A 183 -23.40 -12.72 7.35
C SER A 183 -24.64 -12.09 6.72
N ASP A 184 -25.60 -12.90 6.28
CA ASP A 184 -26.81 -12.42 5.61
C ASP A 184 -27.86 -11.83 6.57
N TYR A 185 -27.62 -11.93 7.88
CA TYR A 185 -28.46 -11.31 8.93
C TYR A 185 -27.92 -9.97 9.46
N GLU A 186 -26.76 -9.51 9.01
CA GLU A 186 -26.12 -8.26 9.47
C GLU A 186 -26.22 -7.09 8.48
N GLU A 187 -27.01 -7.20 7.39
CA GLU A 187 -27.33 -6.07 6.47
C GLU A 187 -28.60 -5.29 6.84
#